data_AF-A0AAV0I7D1-F1
#
_entry.id   AF-A0AAV0I7D1-F1
#
_cell.length_a   1.000
_cell.length_b   1.000
_cell.length_c   1.000
_cell.angle_alpha   90.00
_cell.angle_beta   90.00
_cell.angle_gamma   90.00
#
_symmetry.space_group_name_H-M   'P 1'
#
loop_
_entity.id
_entity.type
_entity.pdbx_description
1 polymer ?
#
loop_
_entity_poly.entity_id
_entity_poly.type
_entity_poly.pdbx_seq_one_letter_code
_entity_poly.pdbx_strand_id
1 'polypeptide(L)'
;MGSAEQPLKKRRLYEFQPEEPPPPPDSSAVPQPPSTSVAPPGTPPPLSQEEILARRRNRDEIRSVYDTYKRLKFFLAQKDGIHSLELEQAYLSLIAASRGCSSVQRIVADLIPRYALNFPTALQSATKAVIDMHNWSVAIIERGEDKDDIPFETAKSCIFGLADICHVATSDASISYDIRRIVFVAFRNALSFFFSSDGGTDILKIIDNEFLKIQDSAELFFELKEKFCHEDQPSLSKLSKLRALSFIWIFFSWPKNIVTACFELLSSNALEEIKEGKDCVILLTSQLNTNTATDSSIELTSGSTRPSDEKGVSGGGSFLPVNSLLHLVILICEPKSLLM
;
A
#
# COMPACT_ATOMS: atom_id res chain seq x y z
N MET A 1 -70.52 0.46 4.30
CA MET A 1 -70.59 1.94 4.42
C MET A 1 -69.40 2.42 5.24
N GLY A 2 -68.94 3.66 5.05
CA GLY A 2 -67.68 4.19 5.62
C GLY A 2 -66.48 3.70 4.79
N SER A 3 -66.10 4.36 3.68
CA SER A 3 -65.63 5.75 3.51
C SER A 3 -64.24 5.97 4.11
N ALA A 4 -63.32 6.45 3.28
CA ALA A 4 -61.90 6.61 3.56
C ALA A 4 -61.56 7.98 4.15
N GLU A 5 -60.32 8.16 4.63
CA GLU A 5 -59.55 9.39 4.33
C GLU A 5 -58.03 9.23 4.57
N GLN A 6 -57.25 9.56 3.54
CA GLN A 6 -55.83 9.96 3.64
C GLN A 6 -55.77 11.49 3.53
N PRO A 7 -54.95 12.20 4.33
CA PRO A 7 -54.83 13.65 4.19
C PRO A 7 -54.02 14.04 2.94
N LEU A 8 -54.59 14.94 2.14
CA LEU A 8 -54.06 15.38 0.86
C LEU A 8 -52.99 16.49 0.94
N LYS A 9 -52.18 16.57 -0.12
CA LYS A 9 -51.17 17.60 -0.38
C LYS A 9 -51.79 19.02 -0.38
N LYS A 10 -51.19 19.96 0.35
CA LYS A 10 -51.59 21.38 0.30
C LYS A 10 -51.11 22.03 -1.01
N ARG A 11 -52.05 22.62 -1.75
CA ARG A 11 -51.82 23.53 -2.89
C ARG A 11 -51.72 25.00 -2.43
N ARG A 12 -51.02 25.83 -3.20
CA ARG A 12 -51.45 27.18 -3.63
C ARG A 12 -51.11 27.24 -5.12
N LEU A 13 -52.03 27.24 -6.08
CA LEU A 13 -53.27 28.03 -6.32
C LEU A 13 -52.95 29.40 -6.93
N TYR A 14 -53.10 29.47 -8.25
CA TYR A 14 -53.47 30.67 -8.98
C TYR A 14 -54.38 30.26 -10.16
N GLU A 15 -55.64 30.66 -10.08
CA GLU A 15 -56.62 30.74 -11.17
C GLU A 15 -56.43 32.08 -11.92
N PHE A 16 -56.92 32.41 -13.12
CA PHE A 16 -57.89 31.82 -14.07
C PHE A 16 -57.50 32.34 -15.50
N GLN A 17 -57.98 31.72 -16.58
CA GLN A 17 -57.98 32.24 -17.97
C GLN A 17 -59.40 32.00 -18.54
N PRO A 18 -60.05 32.95 -19.24
CA PRO A 18 -59.96 33.14 -20.72
C PRO A 18 -59.96 34.67 -21.10
N GLU A 19 -59.99 35.19 -22.34
CA GLU A 19 -60.40 34.74 -23.69
C GLU A 19 -59.76 35.65 -24.81
N GLU A 20 -59.87 35.31 -26.11
CA GLU A 20 -59.45 36.09 -27.33
C GLU A 20 -60.70 36.44 -28.17
N PRO A 21 -60.80 37.45 -29.12
CA PRO A 21 -59.92 37.70 -30.31
C PRO A 21 -59.86 39.22 -30.78
N PRO A 22 -59.64 39.63 -32.08
CA PRO A 22 -58.37 39.69 -32.86
C PRO A 22 -58.04 41.16 -33.41
N PRO A 23 -57.39 41.46 -34.58
CA PRO A 23 -56.31 42.50 -34.73
C PRO A 23 -56.69 43.71 -35.66
N PRO A 24 -55.79 44.57 -36.24
CA PRO A 24 -54.35 44.93 -36.04
C PRO A 24 -54.22 46.48 -35.73
N PRO A 25 -53.22 47.32 -36.15
CA PRO A 25 -51.83 47.17 -36.66
C PRO A 25 -50.74 48.12 -36.04
N ASP A 26 -49.53 48.08 -36.64
CA ASP A 26 -48.45 49.09 -36.82
C ASP A 26 -47.63 49.78 -35.69
N SER A 27 -46.30 49.67 -35.90
CA SER A 27 -45.19 50.59 -35.55
C SER A 27 -44.91 51.01 -34.10
N SER A 28 -43.80 50.52 -33.53
CA SER A 28 -42.57 51.33 -33.30
C SER A 28 -41.45 50.51 -32.66
N ALA A 29 -40.18 50.83 -32.99
CA ALA A 29 -39.01 50.07 -32.55
C ALA A 29 -38.55 50.40 -31.12
N VAL A 30 -38.18 49.37 -30.36
CA VAL A 30 -37.35 49.46 -29.14
C VAL A 30 -36.37 48.28 -29.12
N PRO A 31 -35.06 48.48 -28.93
CA PRO A 31 -34.09 47.39 -28.88
C PRO A 31 -34.17 46.61 -27.56
N GLN A 32 -34.30 45.28 -27.65
CA GLN A 32 -34.23 44.39 -26.49
C GLN A 32 -32.77 44.16 -26.03
N PRO A 33 -32.50 44.07 -24.72
CA PRO A 33 -31.22 43.57 -24.22
C PRO A 33 -31.10 42.05 -24.48
N PRO A 34 -29.87 41.50 -24.60
CA PRO A 34 -29.67 40.09 -24.93
C PRO A 34 -30.22 39.17 -23.83
N SER A 35 -31.26 38.40 -24.16
CA SER A 35 -31.82 37.37 -23.30
C SER A 35 -30.89 36.15 -23.27
N THR A 36 -30.01 36.08 -22.27
CA THR A 36 -29.22 34.88 -22.00
C THR A 36 -30.14 33.75 -21.53
N SER A 37 -30.61 32.93 -22.48
CA SER A 37 -31.40 31.72 -22.19
C SER A 37 -30.52 30.65 -21.53
N VAL A 38 -30.27 30.80 -20.23
CA VAL A 38 -29.66 29.75 -19.42
C VAL A 38 -30.68 28.61 -19.32
N ALA A 39 -30.44 27.54 -20.09
CA ALA A 39 -31.23 26.32 -19.99
C ALA A 39 -31.18 25.77 -18.54
N PRO A 40 -32.29 25.25 -18.01
CA PRO A 40 -32.27 24.63 -16.68
C PRO A 40 -31.27 23.48 -16.65
N PRO A 41 -30.51 23.28 -15.55
CA PRO A 41 -29.52 22.22 -15.46
C PRO A 41 -30.21 20.87 -15.67
N GLY A 42 -29.76 20.14 -16.69
CA GLY A 42 -30.35 18.86 -17.05
C GLY A 42 -30.30 17.89 -15.88
N THR A 43 -31.46 17.37 -15.48
CA THR A 43 -31.53 16.30 -14.48
C THR A 43 -30.69 15.11 -14.95
N PRO A 44 -29.78 14.57 -14.12
CA PRO A 44 -28.96 13.43 -14.50
C PRO A 44 -29.85 12.23 -14.86
N PRO A 45 -29.42 11.37 -15.81
CA PRO A 45 -30.22 10.23 -16.23
C PRO A 45 -30.54 9.31 -15.04
N PRO A 46 -31.75 8.72 -14.99
CA PRO A 46 -32.12 7.80 -13.93
C PRO A 46 -31.23 6.55 -13.98
N LEU A 47 -30.73 6.13 -12.80
CA LEU A 47 -29.90 4.94 -12.64
C LEU A 47 -30.65 3.67 -13.09
N SER A 48 -29.89 2.71 -13.62
CA SER A 48 -30.45 1.41 -13.98
C SER A 48 -30.87 0.61 -12.74
N GLN A 49 -31.80 -0.32 -12.92
CA GLN A 49 -32.23 -1.20 -11.82
C GLN A 49 -31.06 -2.08 -11.30
N GLU A 50 -30.12 -2.44 -12.16
CA GLU A 50 -28.90 -3.17 -11.79
C GLU A 50 -27.97 -2.32 -10.94
N GLU A 51 -27.72 -1.06 -11.31
CA GLU A 51 -26.92 -0.11 -10.53
C GLU A 51 -27.53 0.14 -9.14
N ILE A 52 -28.86 0.24 -9.05
CA ILE A 52 -29.58 0.40 -7.78
C ILE A 52 -29.38 -0.84 -6.89
N LEU A 53 -29.48 -2.05 -7.45
CA LEU A 53 -29.25 -3.30 -6.72
C LEU A 53 -27.78 -3.49 -6.32
N ALA A 54 -26.83 -3.09 -7.17
CA ALA A 54 -25.41 -3.09 -6.84
C ALA A 54 -25.10 -2.11 -5.69
N ARG A 55 -25.56 -0.85 -5.78
CA ARG A 55 -25.40 0.15 -4.70
C ARG A 55 -26.01 -0.31 -3.37
N ARG A 56 -27.13 -1.04 -3.42
CA ARG A 56 -27.75 -1.64 -2.21
C ARG A 56 -26.84 -2.70 -1.59
N ARG A 57 -26.35 -3.66 -2.39
CA ARG A 57 -25.41 -4.70 -1.93
C ARG A 57 -24.15 -4.10 -1.32
N ASN A 58 -23.49 -3.17 -2.02
CA ASN A 58 -22.29 -2.49 -1.54
C ASN A 58 -22.54 -1.79 -0.19
N ARG A 59 -23.67 -1.09 -0.02
CA ARG A 59 -24.05 -0.45 1.24
C ARG A 59 -24.25 -1.46 2.38
N ASP A 60 -24.82 -2.63 2.08
CA ASP A 60 -25.06 -3.67 3.07
C ASP A 60 -23.76 -4.41 3.46
N GLU A 61 -22.83 -4.62 2.51
CA GLU A 61 -21.46 -5.10 2.76
C GLU A 61 -20.68 -4.12 3.67
N ILE A 62 -20.67 -2.82 3.33
CA ILE A 62 -20.00 -1.78 4.14
C ILE A 62 -20.55 -1.77 5.58
N ARG A 63 -21.87 -1.89 5.77
CA ARG A 63 -22.47 -1.97 7.11
C ARG A 63 -21.98 -3.19 7.87
N SER A 64 -21.96 -4.36 7.21
CA SER A 64 -21.50 -5.62 7.79
C SER A 64 -20.04 -5.55 8.27
N VAL A 65 -19.16 -4.91 7.49
CA VAL A 65 -17.76 -4.67 7.86
C VAL A 65 -17.64 -3.78 9.09
N TYR A 66 -18.37 -2.66 9.14
CA TYR A 66 -18.36 -1.79 10.32
C TYR A 66 -18.92 -2.47 11.58
N ASP A 67 -19.95 -3.31 11.45
CA ASP A 67 -20.49 -4.04 12.60
C ASP A 67 -19.55 -5.17 13.07
N THR A 68 -18.82 -5.79 12.15
CA THR A 68 -17.73 -6.74 12.45
C THR A 68 -16.57 -6.04 13.17
N TYR A 69 -16.14 -4.88 12.67
CA TYR A 69 -15.11 -4.03 13.29
C TYR A 69 -15.48 -3.58 14.72
N LYS A 70 -16.74 -3.19 14.96
CA LYS A 70 -17.23 -2.86 16.30
C LYS A 70 -17.13 -4.05 17.26
N ARG A 71 -17.54 -5.25 16.82
CA ARG A 71 -17.42 -6.49 17.62
C ARG A 71 -15.96 -6.81 17.93
N LEU A 72 -15.08 -6.74 16.93
CA LEU A 72 -13.65 -6.97 17.11
C LEU A 72 -13.06 -6.03 18.17
N LYS A 73 -13.33 -4.72 18.08
CA LYS A 73 -12.89 -3.74 19.09
C LYS A 73 -13.49 -3.98 20.48
N PHE A 74 -14.75 -4.38 20.55
CA PHE A 74 -15.42 -4.68 21.81
C PHE A 74 -14.80 -5.90 22.50
N PHE A 75 -14.49 -6.96 21.76
CA PHE A 75 -13.82 -8.13 22.30
C PHE A 75 -12.36 -7.86 22.66
N LEU A 76 -11.59 -7.10 21.86
CA LEU A 76 -10.22 -6.69 22.20
C LEU A 76 -10.14 -5.78 23.45
N ALA A 77 -11.21 -5.05 23.76
CA ALA A 77 -11.30 -4.22 24.97
C ALA A 77 -11.61 -5.05 26.24
N GLN A 78 -12.21 -6.23 26.10
CA GLN A 78 -12.44 -7.15 27.22
C GLN A 78 -11.21 -8.02 27.43
N LYS A 79 -10.56 -7.87 28.59
CA LYS A 79 -9.36 -8.65 28.95
C LYS A 79 -9.67 -10.11 29.34
N ASP A 80 -10.95 -10.45 29.46
CA ASP A 80 -11.40 -11.79 29.84
C ASP A 80 -11.50 -12.67 28.60
N GLY A 81 -10.65 -13.70 28.51
CA GLY A 81 -10.52 -14.60 27.34
C GLY A 81 -11.75 -15.46 26.99
N ILE A 82 -12.89 -15.19 27.62
CA ILE A 82 -14.19 -15.85 27.40
C ILE A 82 -14.63 -15.72 25.93
N HIS A 83 -14.24 -14.65 25.24
CA HIS A 83 -14.63 -14.35 23.86
C HIS A 83 -13.57 -14.66 22.80
N SER A 84 -12.58 -15.51 23.10
CA SER A 84 -11.46 -15.78 22.18
C SER A 84 -11.91 -16.32 20.81
N LEU A 85 -12.99 -17.12 20.77
CA LEU A 85 -13.49 -17.70 19.52
C LEU A 85 -14.29 -16.68 18.70
N GLU A 86 -15.17 -15.90 19.33
CA GLU A 86 -15.91 -14.83 18.66
C GLU A 86 -14.99 -13.72 18.16
N LEU A 87 -13.90 -13.47 18.88
CA LEU A 87 -12.83 -12.54 18.50
C LEU A 87 -12.08 -13.02 17.25
N GLU A 88 -11.63 -14.28 17.21
CA GLU A 88 -10.98 -14.88 16.03
C GLU A 88 -11.94 -14.92 14.83
N GLN A 89 -13.20 -15.33 15.05
CA GLN A 89 -14.23 -15.36 14.00
C GLN A 89 -14.55 -13.96 13.45
N ALA A 90 -14.52 -12.91 14.28
CA ALA A 90 -14.69 -11.53 13.82
C ALA A 90 -13.51 -11.10 12.92
N TYR A 91 -12.27 -11.48 13.26
CA TYR A 91 -11.11 -11.17 12.43
C TYR A 91 -11.10 -11.96 11.11
N LEU A 92 -11.41 -13.25 11.14
CA LEU A 92 -11.59 -14.06 9.93
C LEU A 92 -12.69 -13.52 9.02
N SER A 93 -13.73 -12.90 9.59
CA SER A 93 -14.80 -12.23 8.83
C SER A 93 -14.32 -10.94 8.15
N LEU A 94 -13.38 -10.18 8.75
CA LEU A 94 -12.72 -9.06 8.07
C LEU A 94 -11.83 -9.54 6.92
N ILE A 95 -11.06 -10.62 7.13
CA ILE A 95 -10.26 -11.24 6.07
C ILE A 95 -11.16 -11.69 4.90
N ALA A 96 -12.29 -12.34 5.18
CA ALA A 96 -13.24 -12.75 4.15
C ALA A 96 -13.84 -11.56 3.38
N ALA A 97 -14.05 -10.42 4.06
CA ALA A 97 -14.56 -9.19 3.44
C ALA A 97 -13.58 -8.55 2.43
N SER A 98 -12.30 -8.94 2.38
CA SER A 98 -11.34 -8.51 1.33
C SER A 98 -11.80 -8.79 -0.11
N ARG A 99 -12.81 -9.64 -0.30
CA ARG A 99 -13.42 -9.96 -1.60
C ARG A 99 -14.69 -9.15 -1.92
N GLY A 100 -15.05 -8.18 -1.08
CA GLY A 100 -16.20 -7.29 -1.27
C GLY A 100 -15.95 -6.19 -2.31
N CYS A 101 -16.90 -5.25 -2.40
CA CYS A 101 -16.79 -4.09 -3.30
C CYS A 101 -15.58 -3.18 -2.97
N SER A 102 -15.16 -2.32 -3.90
CA SER A 102 -13.95 -1.47 -3.76
C SER A 102 -13.90 -0.67 -2.45
N SER A 103 -15.02 -0.08 -2.02
CA SER A 103 -15.11 0.65 -0.74
C SER A 103 -14.91 -0.24 0.49
N VAL A 104 -15.28 -1.51 0.42
CA VAL A 104 -14.99 -2.50 1.48
C VAL A 104 -13.51 -2.85 1.47
N GLN A 105 -12.94 -3.15 0.32
CA GLN A 105 -11.50 -3.44 0.19
C GLN A 105 -10.66 -2.29 0.76
N ARG A 106 -10.99 -1.05 0.41
CA ARG A 106 -10.35 0.16 0.94
C ARG A 106 -10.37 0.26 2.47
N ILE A 107 -11.45 -0.18 3.10
CA ILE A 107 -11.59 -0.21 4.57
C ILE A 107 -10.76 -1.35 5.15
N VAL A 108 -10.91 -2.59 4.63
CA VAL A 108 -10.26 -3.75 5.23
C VAL A 108 -8.76 -3.85 4.92
N ALA A 109 -8.27 -3.17 3.88
CA ALA A 109 -6.84 -2.96 3.63
C ALA A 109 -6.14 -2.21 4.77
N ASP A 110 -6.87 -1.39 5.54
CA ASP A 110 -6.37 -0.70 6.74
C ASP A 110 -6.68 -1.49 8.03
N LEU A 111 -7.82 -2.18 8.10
CA LEU A 111 -8.22 -2.93 9.30
C LEU A 111 -7.53 -4.29 9.46
N ILE A 112 -7.31 -5.05 8.38
CA ILE A 112 -6.70 -6.39 8.46
C ILE A 112 -5.28 -6.29 9.05
N PRO A 113 -4.35 -5.48 8.50
CA PRO A 113 -3.01 -5.34 9.06
C PRO A 113 -3.00 -4.85 10.51
N ARG A 114 -3.80 -3.82 10.82
CA ARG A 114 -3.85 -3.20 12.16
C ARG A 114 -4.14 -4.19 13.29
N TYR A 115 -4.95 -5.22 13.03
CA TYR A 115 -5.31 -6.21 14.03
C TYR A 115 -4.53 -7.52 13.93
N ALA A 116 -3.65 -7.67 12.93
CA ALA A 116 -2.93 -8.91 12.65
C ALA A 116 -2.08 -9.42 13.83
N LEU A 117 -1.55 -8.52 14.67
CA LEU A 117 -0.79 -8.85 15.88
C LEU A 117 -1.56 -9.75 16.85
N ASN A 118 -2.90 -9.61 16.89
CA ASN A 118 -3.75 -10.38 17.80
C ASN A 118 -4.09 -11.80 17.29
N PHE A 119 -3.76 -12.13 16.04
CA PHE A 119 -4.24 -13.34 15.35
C PHE A 119 -3.13 -14.07 14.58
N PRO A 120 -2.10 -14.60 15.25
CA PRO A 120 -0.96 -15.23 14.58
C PRO A 120 -1.35 -16.52 13.83
N THR A 121 -2.44 -17.19 14.22
CA THR A 121 -3.06 -18.32 13.50
C THR A 121 -3.62 -17.93 12.12
N ALA A 122 -4.15 -16.72 11.99
CA ALA A 122 -4.75 -16.21 10.76
C ALA A 122 -3.78 -15.36 9.92
N LEU A 123 -2.54 -15.14 10.38
CA LEU A 123 -1.60 -14.19 9.77
C LEU A 123 -1.30 -14.52 8.30
N GLN A 124 -1.08 -15.79 7.96
CA GLN A 124 -0.87 -16.23 6.57
C GLN A 124 -2.07 -15.89 5.66
N SER A 125 -3.29 -16.03 6.18
CA SER A 125 -4.52 -15.69 5.44
C SER A 125 -4.70 -14.18 5.30
N ALA A 126 -4.31 -13.42 6.34
CA ALA A 126 -4.30 -11.96 6.32
C ALA A 126 -3.31 -11.42 5.27
N THR A 127 -2.05 -11.89 5.27
CA THR A 127 -1.06 -11.53 4.24
C THR A 127 -1.60 -11.79 2.84
N LYS A 128 -2.16 -12.98 2.60
CA LYS A 128 -2.69 -13.32 1.28
C LYS A 128 -3.83 -12.38 0.86
N ALA A 129 -4.76 -12.08 1.76
CA ALA A 129 -5.87 -11.17 1.47
C ALA A 129 -5.38 -9.74 1.14
N VAL A 130 -4.34 -9.26 1.82
CA VAL A 130 -3.75 -7.93 1.56
C VAL A 130 -3.03 -7.90 0.19
N ILE A 131 -2.29 -8.96 -0.16
CA ILE A 131 -1.68 -9.11 -1.50
C ILE A 131 -2.76 -9.22 -2.59
N ASP A 132 -3.81 -10.01 -2.38
CA ASP A 132 -4.92 -10.17 -3.33
C ASP A 132 -5.61 -8.83 -3.61
N MET A 133 -5.91 -8.03 -2.58
CA MET A 133 -6.48 -6.68 -2.72
C MET A 133 -5.55 -5.70 -3.40
N HIS A 134 -4.24 -5.75 -3.09
CA HIS A 134 -3.24 -4.93 -3.77
C HIS A 134 -3.25 -5.19 -5.28
N ASN A 135 -3.12 -6.46 -5.67
CA ASN A 135 -2.98 -6.86 -7.06
C ASN A 135 -4.27 -6.56 -7.86
N TRP A 136 -5.43 -6.75 -7.24
CA TRP A 136 -6.71 -6.33 -7.83
C TRP A 136 -6.80 -4.80 -8.03
N SER A 137 -6.32 -4.03 -7.05
CA SER A 137 -6.30 -2.57 -7.12
C SER A 137 -5.34 -2.06 -8.20
N VAL A 138 -4.12 -2.60 -8.27
CA VAL A 138 -3.14 -2.27 -9.33
C VAL A 138 -3.71 -2.58 -10.72
N ALA A 139 -4.38 -3.72 -10.91
CA ALA A 139 -5.00 -4.05 -12.18
C ALA A 139 -6.09 -3.05 -12.61
N ILE A 140 -6.77 -2.36 -11.68
CA ILE A 140 -7.74 -1.28 -11.99
C ILE A 140 -7.00 0.00 -12.40
N ILE A 141 -5.92 0.34 -11.71
CA ILE A 141 -5.06 1.50 -12.01
C ILE A 141 -4.44 1.35 -13.41
N GLU A 142 -3.92 0.16 -13.74
CA GLU A 142 -3.36 -0.16 -15.07
C GLU A 142 -4.39 -0.02 -16.21
N ARG A 143 -5.68 -0.25 -15.95
CA ARG A 143 -6.76 -0.03 -16.92
C ARG A 143 -7.21 1.43 -17.02
N GLY A 144 -6.67 2.35 -16.21
CA GLY A 144 -7.12 3.74 -16.13
C GLY A 144 -8.55 3.89 -15.58
N GLU A 145 -9.00 2.89 -14.80
CA GLU A 145 -10.35 2.87 -14.20
C GLU A 145 -10.40 3.55 -12.82
N ASP A 146 -9.24 3.94 -12.28
CA ASP A 146 -9.11 4.66 -11.01
C ASP A 146 -9.54 6.14 -11.15
N LYS A 147 -10.85 6.38 -10.95
CA LYS A 147 -11.51 7.69 -11.10
C LYS A 147 -11.78 8.40 -9.79
N ASP A 148 -11.72 7.67 -8.68
CA ASP A 148 -12.08 8.11 -7.33
C ASP A 148 -10.95 7.91 -6.30
N ASP A 149 -9.74 7.58 -6.78
CA ASP A 149 -8.52 7.31 -6.00
C ASP A 149 -8.64 6.10 -5.06
N ILE A 150 -9.77 5.36 -5.10
CA ILE A 150 -10.03 4.23 -4.21
C ILE A 150 -9.06 3.07 -4.49
N PRO A 151 -8.83 2.61 -5.74
CA PRO A 151 -7.77 1.67 -6.07
C PRO A 151 -6.37 2.10 -5.59
N PHE A 152 -5.89 3.30 -5.92
CA PHE A 152 -4.58 3.78 -5.47
C PHE A 152 -4.47 3.79 -3.94
N GLU A 153 -5.45 4.36 -3.24
CA GLU A 153 -5.47 4.40 -1.78
C GLU A 153 -5.56 3.00 -1.14
N THR A 154 -6.22 2.04 -1.81
CA THR A 154 -6.30 0.64 -1.35
C THR A 154 -4.96 -0.06 -1.51
N ALA A 155 -4.34 0.03 -2.70
CA ALA A 155 -3.00 -0.52 -2.95
C ALA A 155 -1.96 0.08 -1.98
N LYS A 156 -2.00 1.40 -1.76
CA LYS A 156 -1.15 2.11 -0.80
C LYS A 156 -1.34 1.59 0.63
N SER A 157 -2.58 1.43 1.09
CA SER A 157 -2.88 0.83 2.41
C SER A 157 -2.36 -0.62 2.50
N CYS A 158 -2.48 -1.41 1.44
CA CYS A 158 -1.95 -2.78 1.41
C CYS A 158 -0.42 -2.83 1.53
N ILE A 159 0.32 -1.95 0.84
CA ILE A 159 1.79 -1.88 0.90
C ILE A 159 2.27 -1.63 2.34
N PHE A 160 1.73 -0.60 3.00
CA PHE A 160 2.10 -0.32 4.40
C PHE A 160 1.62 -1.42 5.34
N GLY A 161 0.43 -1.98 5.09
CA GLY A 161 -0.11 -3.10 5.85
C GLY A 161 0.76 -4.36 5.80
N LEU A 162 1.45 -4.63 4.69
CA LEU A 162 2.40 -5.73 4.60
C LEU A 162 3.67 -5.46 5.40
N ALA A 163 4.09 -4.20 5.56
CA ALA A 163 5.17 -3.84 6.49
C ALA A 163 4.75 -4.03 7.96
N ASP A 164 3.52 -3.65 8.33
CA ASP A 164 2.95 -3.90 9.66
C ASP A 164 2.86 -5.41 9.95
N ILE A 165 2.44 -6.22 8.96
CA ILE A 165 2.40 -7.68 9.08
C ILE A 165 3.81 -8.28 9.22
N CYS A 166 4.82 -7.75 8.51
CA CYS A 166 6.21 -8.15 8.71
C CYS A 166 6.69 -7.84 10.13
N HIS A 167 6.41 -6.64 10.66
CA HIS A 167 6.71 -6.29 12.04
C HIS A 167 6.11 -7.30 13.03
N VAL A 168 4.81 -7.57 12.91
CA VAL A 168 4.11 -8.61 13.70
C VAL A 168 4.81 -9.95 13.62
N ALA A 169 5.19 -10.37 12.42
CA ALA A 169 5.79 -11.68 12.18
C ALA A 169 7.22 -11.85 12.74
N THR A 170 7.90 -10.74 13.02
CA THR A 170 9.22 -10.72 13.69
C THR A 170 9.15 -10.63 15.22
N SER A 171 7.95 -10.52 15.81
CA SER A 171 7.79 -10.42 17.26
C SER A 171 8.09 -11.75 17.96
N ASP A 172 9.12 -11.77 18.81
CA ASP A 172 9.68 -12.99 19.41
C ASP A 172 8.89 -13.47 20.65
N ALA A 173 7.56 -13.44 20.57
CA ALA A 173 6.69 -13.97 21.61
C ALA A 173 6.86 -15.50 21.76
N SER A 174 6.38 -16.06 22.88
CA SER A 174 6.42 -17.50 23.21
C SER A 174 5.45 -18.34 22.35
N ILE A 175 5.68 -18.30 21.04
CA ILE A 175 4.87 -18.89 19.99
C ILE A 175 5.27 -20.35 19.78
N SER A 176 4.27 -21.24 19.72
CA SER A 176 4.44 -22.67 19.44
C SER A 176 5.03 -22.93 18.05
N TYR A 177 5.62 -24.11 17.82
CA TYR A 177 6.28 -24.43 16.56
C TYR A 177 5.37 -24.26 15.32
N ASP A 178 4.12 -24.73 15.39
CA ASP A 178 3.17 -24.60 14.28
C ASP A 178 2.79 -23.15 13.98
N ILE A 179 2.55 -22.34 15.01
CA ILE A 179 2.22 -20.93 14.84
C ILE A 179 3.44 -20.17 14.32
N ARG A 180 4.66 -20.50 14.79
CA ARG A 180 5.92 -19.92 14.27
C ARG A 180 6.10 -20.20 12.78
N ARG A 181 5.72 -21.40 12.32
CA ARG A 181 5.71 -21.76 10.89
C ARG A 181 4.69 -20.94 10.10
N ILE A 182 3.45 -20.78 10.60
CA ILE A 182 2.41 -19.94 9.96
C ILE A 182 2.90 -18.49 9.82
N VAL A 183 3.45 -17.95 10.91
CA VAL A 183 3.98 -16.59 10.99
C VAL A 183 5.16 -16.39 10.04
N PHE A 184 6.08 -17.35 9.95
CA PHE A 184 7.20 -17.27 9.02
C PHE A 184 6.74 -17.34 7.55
N VAL A 185 5.78 -18.21 7.22
CA VAL A 185 5.19 -18.25 5.86
C VAL A 185 4.49 -16.93 5.53
N ALA A 186 3.83 -16.28 6.49
CA ALA A 186 3.25 -14.96 6.31
C ALA A 186 4.32 -13.89 6.00
N PHE A 187 5.45 -13.90 6.71
CA PHE A 187 6.60 -13.01 6.45
C PHE A 187 7.23 -13.27 5.08
N ARG A 188 7.51 -14.53 4.74
CA ARG A 188 8.05 -14.96 3.44
C ARG A 188 7.17 -14.53 2.27
N ASN A 189 5.84 -14.65 2.41
CA ASN A 189 4.90 -14.23 1.36
C ASN A 189 4.84 -12.71 1.21
N ALA A 190 4.94 -11.95 2.30
CA ALA A 190 5.07 -10.49 2.23
C ALA A 190 6.40 -10.07 1.60
N LEU A 191 7.50 -10.78 1.89
CA LEU A 191 8.81 -10.52 1.30
C LEU A 191 8.86 -10.82 -0.20
N SER A 192 8.31 -11.96 -0.62
CA SER A 192 8.04 -12.31 -2.03
C SER A 192 7.25 -11.20 -2.71
N PHE A 193 6.15 -10.74 -2.09
CA PHE A 193 5.41 -9.58 -2.56
C PHE A 193 6.30 -8.34 -2.74
N PHE A 194 7.22 -8.03 -1.82
CA PHE A 194 8.12 -6.87 -1.96
C PHE A 194 9.17 -7.00 -3.08
N PHE A 195 9.47 -8.21 -3.60
CA PHE A 195 10.43 -8.45 -4.69
C PHE A 195 9.81 -8.80 -6.07
N SER A 196 8.53 -9.13 -6.15
CA SER A 196 7.79 -9.32 -7.42
C SER A 196 7.93 -8.10 -8.36
N SER A 197 7.79 -8.23 -9.69
CA SER A 197 7.81 -7.04 -10.56
C SER A 197 6.40 -6.56 -10.87
N ASP A 198 5.96 -5.48 -10.20
CA ASP A 198 4.73 -4.78 -10.54
C ASP A 198 5.04 -3.69 -11.58
N GLY A 199 4.27 -3.64 -12.68
CA GLY A 199 4.46 -2.63 -13.74
C GLY A 199 5.84 -2.64 -14.43
N GLY A 200 6.61 -3.73 -14.30
CA GLY A 200 7.91 -3.90 -14.97
C GLY A 200 9.08 -3.09 -14.39
N THR A 201 8.87 -2.37 -13.28
CA THR A 201 9.97 -1.66 -12.61
C THR A 201 10.55 -2.52 -11.49
N ASP A 202 11.84 -2.83 -11.63
CA ASP A 202 12.62 -3.58 -10.65
C ASP A 202 12.93 -2.70 -9.43
N ILE A 203 12.68 -3.21 -8.22
CA ILE A 203 12.97 -2.53 -6.95
C ILE A 203 14.43 -2.09 -6.84
N LEU A 204 15.37 -2.85 -7.44
CA LEU A 204 16.80 -2.52 -7.51
C LEU A 204 17.10 -1.23 -8.28
N LYS A 205 16.18 -0.78 -9.15
CA LYS A 205 16.31 0.45 -9.95
C LYS A 205 15.64 1.66 -9.30
N ILE A 206 14.86 1.44 -8.25
CA ILE A 206 14.12 2.49 -7.52
C ILE A 206 14.90 2.94 -6.29
N ILE A 207 15.58 2.00 -5.62
CA ILE A 207 16.34 2.27 -4.40
C ILE A 207 17.62 3.05 -4.76
N ASP A 208 17.72 4.25 -4.22
CA ASP A 208 18.89 5.13 -4.33
C ASP A 208 19.48 5.49 -2.96
N ASN A 209 20.45 6.40 -2.95
CA ASN A 209 21.14 6.85 -1.74
C ASN A 209 20.25 7.66 -0.77
N GLU A 210 19.05 8.13 -1.15
CA GLU A 210 18.09 8.71 -0.19
C GLU A 210 17.41 7.63 0.65
N PHE A 211 16.99 6.52 0.04
CA PHE A 211 16.37 5.39 0.75
C PHE A 211 17.30 4.79 1.82
N LEU A 212 18.60 4.75 1.57
CA LEU A 212 19.57 4.15 2.49
C LEU A 212 19.77 4.96 3.77
N LYS A 213 19.58 6.29 3.73
CA LYS A 213 19.71 7.16 4.90
C LYS A 213 18.66 6.90 5.98
N ILE A 214 17.60 6.18 5.65
CA ILE A 214 16.55 5.76 6.59
C ILE A 214 17.12 4.88 7.71
N GLN A 215 18.25 4.18 7.48
CA GLN A 215 18.94 3.40 8.50
C GLN A 215 19.22 4.20 9.78
N ASP A 216 19.54 5.48 9.65
CA ASP A 216 19.94 6.37 10.75
C ASP A 216 18.83 7.35 11.17
N SER A 217 17.66 7.37 10.49
CA SER A 217 16.56 8.27 10.84
C SER A 217 15.18 7.73 10.41
N ALA A 218 14.31 7.52 11.41
CA ALA A 218 12.90 7.24 11.21
C ALA A 218 12.12 8.47 10.68
N GLU A 219 12.59 9.69 10.94
CA GLU A 219 11.96 10.93 10.43
C GLU A 219 12.05 10.98 8.90
N LEU A 220 13.20 10.61 8.33
CA LEU A 220 13.39 10.49 6.87
C LEU A 220 12.43 9.49 6.22
N PHE A 221 12.04 8.41 6.92
CA PHE A 221 11.01 7.49 6.41
C PHE A 221 9.65 8.18 6.27
N PHE A 222 9.24 8.97 7.27
CA PHE A 222 7.98 9.72 7.21
C PHE A 222 8.02 10.83 6.14
N GLU A 223 9.13 11.57 6.04
CA GLU A 223 9.33 12.58 5.00
C GLU A 223 9.27 12.00 3.59
N LEU A 224 10.01 10.90 3.32
CA LEU A 224 9.99 10.23 2.02
C LEU A 224 8.61 9.62 1.71
N LYS A 225 7.93 9.07 2.73
CA LYS A 225 6.56 8.55 2.60
C LYS A 225 5.57 9.64 2.18
N GLU A 226 5.64 10.81 2.81
CA GLU A 226 4.81 11.96 2.45
C GLU A 226 5.16 12.50 1.05
N LYS A 227 6.45 12.73 0.77
CA LYS A 227 7.00 13.12 -0.53
C LYS A 227 6.46 12.26 -1.68
N PHE A 228 6.51 10.93 -1.54
CA PHE A 228 6.05 10.00 -2.59
C PHE A 228 4.52 9.88 -2.67
N CYS A 229 3.77 10.17 -1.61
CA CYS A 229 2.30 10.23 -1.69
C CYS A 229 1.82 11.42 -2.54
N HIS A 230 2.48 12.57 -2.40
CA HIS A 230 2.10 13.84 -3.00
C HIS A 230 2.88 14.21 -4.27
N GLU A 231 3.68 13.29 -4.82
CA GLU A 231 4.46 13.52 -6.04
C GLU A 231 3.56 13.62 -7.29
N ASP A 232 3.90 14.52 -8.22
CA ASP A 232 3.25 14.66 -9.54
C ASP A 232 3.69 13.55 -10.52
N GLN A 233 3.57 12.30 -10.07
CA GLN A 233 3.94 11.09 -10.82
C GLN A 233 2.72 10.16 -11.00
N PRO A 234 2.70 9.31 -12.05
CA PRO A 234 1.66 8.31 -12.24
C PRO A 234 1.51 7.40 -11.01
N SER A 235 0.26 7.02 -10.69
CA SER A 235 -0.07 6.23 -9.48
C SER A 235 0.78 4.97 -9.32
N LEU A 236 1.08 4.26 -10.41
CA LEU A 236 1.96 3.08 -10.38
C LEU A 236 3.40 3.42 -9.96
N SER A 237 3.98 4.51 -10.46
CA SER A 237 5.33 4.97 -10.06
C SER A 237 5.39 5.31 -8.57
N LYS A 238 4.36 5.99 -8.05
CA LYS A 238 4.21 6.26 -6.61
C LYS A 238 4.12 4.97 -5.79
N LEU A 239 3.30 4.01 -6.22
CA LEU A 239 3.18 2.70 -5.54
C LEU A 239 4.52 1.95 -5.55
N SER A 240 5.25 1.91 -6.66
CA SER A 240 6.57 1.25 -6.73
C SER A 240 7.59 1.91 -5.77
N LYS A 241 7.60 3.25 -5.67
CA LYS A 241 8.43 3.98 -4.68
C LYS A 241 8.03 3.68 -3.24
N LEU A 242 6.74 3.73 -2.91
CA LEU A 242 6.23 3.43 -1.56
C LEU A 242 6.47 1.98 -1.16
N ARG A 243 6.46 1.06 -2.12
CA ARG A 243 6.78 -0.35 -1.93
C ARG A 243 8.27 -0.57 -1.68
N ALA A 244 9.15 0.08 -2.45
CA ALA A 244 10.58 0.09 -2.20
C ALA A 244 10.92 0.69 -0.82
N LEU A 245 10.25 1.79 -0.45
CA LEU A 245 10.40 2.46 0.83
C LEU A 245 10.01 1.55 2.01
N SER A 246 8.88 0.86 1.87
CA SER A 246 8.38 -0.08 2.87
C SER A 246 9.29 -1.30 3.01
N PHE A 247 9.82 -1.83 1.90
CA PHE A 247 10.82 -2.89 1.95
C PHE A 247 12.08 -2.47 2.72
N ILE A 248 12.65 -1.31 2.39
CA ILE A 248 13.86 -0.78 3.04
C ILE A 248 13.65 -0.57 4.54
N TRP A 249 12.47 -0.09 4.94
CA TRP A 249 12.07 0.03 6.34
C TRP A 249 12.06 -1.32 7.08
N ILE A 250 11.45 -2.35 6.48
CA ILE A 250 11.45 -3.73 7.02
C ILE A 250 12.88 -4.27 7.12
N PHE A 251 13.73 -3.99 6.11
CA PHE A 251 15.10 -4.48 6.06
C PHE A 251 15.96 -3.94 7.21
N PHE A 252 15.97 -2.62 7.42
CA PHE A 252 16.73 -2.04 8.53
C PHE A 252 16.15 -2.40 9.90
N SER A 253 14.84 -2.63 10.00
CA SER A 253 14.19 -3.02 11.26
C SER A 253 14.47 -4.48 11.64
N TRP A 254 14.48 -5.43 10.69
CA TRP A 254 14.61 -6.88 10.98
C TRP A 254 15.53 -7.62 10.00
N PRO A 255 16.84 -7.27 9.95
CA PRO A 255 17.77 -7.81 8.96
C PRO A 255 17.96 -9.34 9.07
N LYS A 256 17.96 -9.90 10.30
CA LYS A 256 18.01 -11.36 10.54
C LYS A 256 16.90 -12.09 9.79
N ASN A 257 15.65 -11.65 9.98
CA ASN A 257 14.47 -12.30 9.43
C ASN A 257 14.41 -12.20 7.90
N ILE A 258 14.78 -11.04 7.33
CA ILE A 258 14.93 -10.89 5.87
C ILE A 258 15.94 -11.90 5.33
N VAL A 259 17.14 -11.98 5.92
CA VAL A 259 18.19 -12.90 5.45
C VAL A 259 17.72 -14.35 5.50
N THR A 260 17.10 -14.80 6.60
CA THR A 260 16.52 -16.15 6.70
C THR A 260 15.48 -16.41 5.60
N ALA A 261 14.55 -15.49 5.40
CA ALA A 261 13.50 -15.64 4.40
C ALA A 261 14.03 -15.60 2.94
N CYS A 262 15.07 -14.82 2.64
CA CYS A 262 15.70 -14.83 1.32
C CYS A 262 16.44 -16.14 1.04
N PHE A 263 17.06 -16.77 2.05
CA PHE A 263 17.61 -18.13 1.90
C PHE A 263 16.53 -19.21 1.72
N GLU A 264 15.36 -19.06 2.34
CA GLU A 264 14.22 -19.97 2.10
C GLU A 264 13.57 -19.76 0.72
N LEU A 265 13.51 -18.53 0.21
CA LEU A 265 13.09 -18.24 -1.17
C LEU A 265 14.06 -18.86 -2.19
N LEU A 266 15.38 -18.70 -1.98
CA LEU A 266 16.42 -19.38 -2.77
C LEU A 266 16.36 -20.91 -2.73
N SER A 267 15.83 -21.47 -1.64
CA SER A 267 15.66 -22.91 -1.44
C SER A 267 14.29 -23.43 -1.93
N SER A 268 13.48 -22.59 -2.57
CA SER A 268 12.21 -23.00 -3.15
C SER A 268 12.38 -23.86 -4.42
N ASN A 269 11.32 -24.57 -4.79
CA ASN A 269 11.18 -25.26 -6.07
C ASN A 269 10.51 -24.38 -7.16
N ALA A 270 9.98 -23.20 -6.80
CA ALA A 270 9.33 -22.29 -7.74
C ALA A 270 10.31 -21.28 -8.34
N LEU A 271 10.36 -21.17 -9.66
CA LEU A 271 11.35 -20.33 -10.37
C LEU A 271 11.23 -18.84 -10.00
N GLU A 272 10.01 -18.32 -9.85
CA GLU A 272 9.77 -16.92 -9.44
C GLU A 272 10.25 -16.66 -8.01
N GLU A 273 9.96 -17.55 -7.06
CA GLU A 273 10.45 -17.40 -5.68
C GLU A 273 11.98 -17.51 -5.59
N ILE A 274 12.60 -18.38 -6.40
CA ILE A 274 14.07 -18.44 -6.52
C ILE A 274 14.63 -17.12 -7.09
N LYS A 275 13.94 -16.51 -8.06
CA LYS A 275 14.32 -15.19 -8.63
C LYS A 275 14.20 -14.10 -7.57
N GLU A 276 13.08 -14.01 -6.86
CA GLU A 276 12.87 -13.05 -5.76
C GLU A 276 13.95 -13.21 -4.66
N GLY A 277 14.30 -14.45 -4.30
CA GLY A 277 15.39 -14.73 -3.37
C GLY A 277 16.77 -14.26 -3.88
N LYS A 278 17.04 -14.39 -5.19
CA LYS A 278 18.26 -13.84 -5.81
C LYS A 278 18.26 -12.32 -5.83
N ASP A 279 17.15 -11.69 -6.22
CA ASP A 279 17.02 -10.24 -6.29
C ASP A 279 17.17 -9.62 -4.89
N CYS A 280 16.64 -10.28 -3.85
CA CYS A 280 16.94 -9.94 -2.46
C CYS A 280 18.44 -10.00 -2.15
N VAL A 281 19.10 -11.13 -2.39
CA VAL A 281 20.54 -11.26 -2.06
C VAL A 281 21.38 -10.28 -2.89
N ILE A 282 21.01 -9.99 -4.13
CA ILE A 282 21.64 -8.96 -4.95
C ILE A 282 21.45 -7.57 -4.31
N LEU A 283 20.24 -7.22 -3.84
CA LEU A 283 20.02 -5.96 -3.13
C LEU A 283 20.91 -5.86 -1.88
N LEU A 284 20.86 -6.88 -1.03
CA LEU A 284 21.64 -6.95 0.22
C LEU A 284 23.15 -6.85 -0.01
N THR A 285 23.67 -7.43 -1.09
CA THR A 285 25.11 -7.42 -1.42
C THR A 285 25.53 -6.21 -2.25
N SER A 286 24.64 -5.61 -3.04
CA SER A 286 24.92 -4.39 -3.79
C SER A 286 25.28 -3.22 -2.86
N GLN A 287 24.63 -3.15 -1.69
CA GLN A 287 24.95 -2.18 -0.63
C GLN A 287 26.31 -2.40 0.04
N LEU A 288 26.95 -3.56 -0.17
CA LEU A 288 28.34 -3.80 0.24
C LEU A 288 29.34 -3.35 -0.83
N ASN A 289 28.92 -3.28 -2.10
CA ASN A 289 29.77 -2.98 -3.27
C ASN A 289 29.76 -1.50 -3.66
N THR A 290 28.75 -0.72 -3.28
CA THR A 290 28.74 0.75 -3.51
C THR A 290 29.90 1.47 -2.80
N ASN A 291 30.46 0.85 -1.76
CA ASN A 291 31.66 1.33 -1.05
C ASN A 291 33.00 0.91 -1.68
N THR A 292 33.00 0.13 -2.78
CA THR A 292 34.24 -0.32 -3.46
C THR A 292 34.47 0.34 -4.82
N ALA A 293 33.50 1.08 -5.34
CA ALA A 293 33.50 1.58 -6.73
C ALA A 293 34.26 2.90 -6.96
N THR A 294 34.88 3.49 -5.93
CA THR A 294 35.73 4.70 -6.05
C THR A 294 37.22 4.40 -6.25
N ASP A 295 37.65 3.14 -6.23
CA ASP A 295 39.06 2.72 -6.39
C ASP A 295 39.28 1.82 -7.62
N SER A 296 38.86 2.27 -8.81
CA SER A 296 39.22 1.59 -10.06
C SER A 296 39.39 2.51 -11.27
N SER A 297 40.48 3.29 -11.25
CA SER A 297 41.15 3.77 -12.48
C SER A 297 42.44 2.99 -12.68
N ILE A 298 42.34 1.80 -13.28
CA ILE A 298 43.51 1.07 -13.78
C ILE A 298 43.79 1.59 -15.20
N GLU A 299 44.66 2.59 -15.31
CA GLU A 299 45.26 2.95 -16.61
C GLU A 299 46.22 1.84 -17.06
N LEU A 300 45.80 1.07 -18.07
CA LEU A 300 46.67 0.21 -18.84
C LEU A 300 47.44 1.04 -19.89
N THR A 301 48.61 1.55 -19.53
CA THR A 301 49.55 2.13 -20.50
C THR A 301 50.87 1.36 -20.54
N SER A 302 51.09 0.65 -21.65
CA SER A 302 52.36 -0.01 -21.97
C SER A 302 53.38 0.97 -22.56
N GLY A 303 54.57 1.07 -21.97
CA GLY A 303 55.80 1.45 -22.70
C GLY A 303 56.65 2.59 -22.14
N SER A 304 57.79 2.23 -21.50
CA SER A 304 59.08 2.96 -21.37
C SER A 304 59.06 4.50 -21.29
N THR A 305 59.64 5.14 -20.25
CA THR A 305 61.12 5.28 -20.09
C THR A 305 61.47 5.89 -18.71
N ARG A 306 62.67 5.57 -18.19
CA ARG A 306 63.36 6.11 -16.98
C ARG A 306 63.55 7.66 -16.96
N PRO A 307 64.02 8.31 -15.85
CA PRO A 307 64.41 7.78 -14.51
C PRO A 307 63.86 8.60 -13.30
N SER A 308 64.19 8.13 -12.07
CA SER A 308 64.88 8.89 -10.99
C SER A 308 64.33 8.73 -9.56
N ASP A 309 65.23 8.22 -8.71
CA ASP A 309 65.47 8.43 -7.27
C ASP A 309 64.34 8.27 -6.22
N GLU A 310 64.54 7.26 -5.37
CA GLU A 310 63.87 7.06 -4.09
C GLU A 310 64.44 7.95 -2.97
N LYS A 311 63.56 8.42 -2.08
CA LYS A 311 63.67 8.18 -0.62
C LYS A 311 62.35 8.52 0.06
N GLY A 312 61.73 7.53 0.70
CA GLY A 312 60.44 7.71 1.38
C GLY A 312 60.56 8.22 2.81
N VAL A 313 59.40 8.36 3.49
CA VAL A 313 59.11 7.85 4.85
C VAL A 313 57.65 8.18 5.22
N SER A 314 56.92 7.14 5.67
CA SER A 314 55.78 7.14 6.61
C SER A 314 54.72 8.26 6.60
N GLY A 315 53.47 7.87 6.26
CA GLY A 315 52.24 8.52 6.73
C GLY A 315 51.10 7.50 6.75
N GLY A 316 50.55 7.19 7.93
CA GLY A 316 49.71 6.01 8.13
C GLY A 316 48.30 6.10 7.52
N GLY A 317 47.96 5.16 6.65
CA GLY A 317 46.57 4.86 6.28
C GLY A 317 46.04 3.71 7.13
N SER A 318 44.99 3.95 7.91
CA SER A 318 44.28 2.90 8.64
C SER A 318 43.46 2.04 7.68
N PHE A 319 44.00 0.90 7.29
CA PHE A 319 43.26 -0.16 6.59
C PHE A 319 42.01 -0.57 7.37
N LEU A 320 40.94 -0.93 6.66
CA LEU A 320 39.99 -1.94 7.13
C LEU A 320 39.77 -3.00 6.02
N PRO A 321 40.35 -4.21 6.18
CA PRO A 321 40.15 -5.34 5.28
C PRO A 321 39.00 -6.24 5.75
N VAL A 322 38.33 -6.97 4.86
CA VAL A 322 37.32 -8.04 5.17
C VAL A 322 36.06 -7.56 5.93
N ASN A 323 36.09 -6.33 6.46
CA ASN A 323 35.15 -5.81 7.43
C ASN A 323 33.75 -5.53 6.88
N SER A 324 33.52 -5.52 5.56
CA SER A 324 32.18 -5.27 4.99
C SER A 324 31.26 -6.49 5.09
N LEU A 325 31.79 -7.70 4.85
CA LEU A 325 31.09 -8.96 5.18
C LEU A 325 30.93 -9.08 6.69
N LEU A 326 31.96 -8.69 7.46
CA LEU A 326 31.84 -8.62 8.91
C LEU A 326 30.80 -7.58 9.35
N HIS A 327 30.60 -6.47 8.63
CA HIS A 327 29.60 -5.45 8.96
C HIS A 327 28.17 -5.91 8.71
N LEU A 328 27.92 -6.64 7.61
CA LEU A 328 26.63 -7.29 7.42
C LEU A 328 26.42 -8.37 8.49
N VAL A 329 27.44 -9.17 8.80
CA VAL A 329 27.40 -10.15 9.91
C VAL A 329 27.23 -9.47 11.28
N ILE A 330 27.77 -8.27 11.50
CA ILE A 330 27.61 -7.49 12.74
C ILE A 330 26.21 -6.87 12.78
N LEU A 331 25.64 -6.35 11.69
CA LEU A 331 24.21 -5.96 11.65
C LEU A 331 23.29 -7.18 11.90
N ILE A 332 23.67 -8.35 11.38
CA ILE A 332 22.96 -9.62 11.58
C ILE A 332 23.20 -10.19 12.99
N CYS A 333 24.27 -9.85 13.70
CA CYS A 333 24.56 -10.39 15.04
C CYS A 333 24.19 -9.44 16.18
N GLU A 334 24.56 -8.17 16.06
CA GLU A 334 24.25 -7.06 16.98
C GLU A 334 23.25 -6.08 16.34
N PRO A 335 21.93 -6.35 16.42
CA PRO A 335 20.95 -5.31 16.22
C PRO A 335 21.13 -4.29 17.35
N LYS A 336 21.67 -3.10 17.04
CA LYS A 336 21.63 -1.98 17.99
C LYS A 336 20.19 -1.79 18.42
N SER A 337 19.98 -1.69 19.73
CA SER A 337 18.67 -1.58 20.38
C SER A 337 17.95 -0.28 20.00
N LEU A 338 17.31 -0.27 18.83
CA LEU A 338 16.37 0.75 18.36
C LEU A 338 14.97 0.51 18.94
N LEU A 339 14.94 0.34 20.26
CA LEU A 339 13.75 0.29 21.10
C LEU A 339 14.10 0.94 22.45
N MET A 340 13.85 2.25 22.53
CA MET A 340 13.34 2.88 23.74
C MET A 340 11.85 3.13 23.55
#